data_AF-A0A6F9BK41-F1
#
_entry.id   AF-A0A6F9BK41-F1
#
_cell.length_a   1.000
_cell.length_b   1.000
_cell.length_c   1.000
_cell.angle_alpha   90.00
_cell.angle_beta   90.00
_cell.angle_gamma   90.00
#
_symmetry.space_group_name_H-M   'P 1'
#
loop_
_entity.id
_entity.type
_entity.pdbx_description
1 polymer ?
#
loop_
_entity_poly.entity_id
_entity_poly.type
_entity_poly.pdbx_seq_one_letter_code
_entity_poly.pdbx_strand_id
1 'polypeptide(L)'
;MGQLAAVLYSRLPTENHRIPTPLILHSEEFERGIAGTPVIFNVNGDAPGRYEIYQYQINHNTTEYKIIGHWADQLHLDTKEMRWPGGTWQVPQSICSQPCHPGERKKTVKGVPCCWHCERCDGYQYQADTYNCKMCRFDLRPNKNHTACEAIPIVKLEWSSPWAVIPVLIAVLGIMATMFVVATFIRYNDTPIVKASGRELSYVLLTGIFLCYATTFLMISAPDVGICSLRRIFLGLGMSISYAALLTKTNRIYRIFEQGKMSVSAPRFISPASQLVITFSLISVQLLGVCIWFGVDPSQAIIDYEDQRTSNPDMARGVLKCDISDLSLICLLGFSMLLMVTCTVYAIKTRGVPETFNEAKPIGFTMYTTCIVWLAFIPIFFGTSQSTEKMYIQTTTLTISVSLSASVSLGMLYMPKVYVVLFHPEQNVPKRKRSLKAVVTAATMSNKFPTKGGFRPNGEAKSELCESLETQG
;
A
#
# COMPACT_ATOMS: atom_id res chain seq x y z
N MET A 1 38.39 -30.88 -33.09
CA MET A 1 39.72 -31.24 -32.55
C MET A 1 40.60 -31.71 -33.69
N GLY A 2 41.48 -30.84 -34.18
CA GLY A 2 42.64 -31.23 -34.99
C GLY A 2 43.83 -30.54 -34.35
N GLN A 3 44.71 -31.31 -33.71
CA GLN A 3 45.95 -30.79 -33.14
C GLN A 3 46.87 -30.43 -34.30
N LEU A 4 47.11 -29.14 -34.52
CA LEU A 4 48.22 -28.67 -35.36
C LEU A 4 49.42 -28.45 -34.43
N ALA A 5 50.29 -29.45 -34.38
CA ALA A 5 51.61 -29.32 -33.81
C ALA A 5 52.48 -28.52 -34.79
N ALA A 6 52.92 -27.33 -34.38
CA ALA A 6 54.02 -26.65 -35.05
C ALA A 6 55.32 -27.35 -34.64
N VAL A 7 55.83 -28.22 -35.52
CA VAL A 7 57.15 -28.82 -35.35
C VAL A 7 58.18 -27.81 -35.86
N LEU A 8 58.78 -27.07 -34.93
CA LEU A 8 60.01 -26.32 -35.19
C LEU A 8 61.16 -27.34 -35.27
N TYR A 9 61.66 -27.59 -36.47
CA TYR A 9 62.90 -28.34 -36.65
C TYR A 9 64.08 -27.45 -36.28
N SER A 10 64.60 -27.59 -35.05
CA SER A 10 65.95 -27.15 -34.70
C SER A 10 66.88 -28.37 -34.77
N ARG A 11 67.75 -28.40 -35.79
CA ARG A 11 68.80 -29.42 -35.92
C ARG A 11 69.91 -29.09 -34.91
N LEU A 12 69.97 -29.79 -33.78
CA LEU A 12 71.09 -29.71 -32.84
C LEU A 12 72.32 -30.44 -33.43
N PRO A 13 73.51 -29.84 -33.48
CA PRO A 13 74.73 -30.58 -33.70
C PRO A 13 75.17 -31.27 -32.40
N THR A 14 75.23 -32.59 -32.42
CA THR A 14 75.97 -33.40 -31.46
C THR A 14 77.45 -33.38 -31.83
N GLU A 15 78.33 -32.77 -31.01
CA GLU A 15 79.58 -33.40 -30.58
C GLU A 15 80.31 -32.58 -29.52
N ASN A 16 80.82 -33.31 -28.53
CA ASN A 16 81.72 -32.88 -27.47
C ASN A 16 83.04 -32.40 -28.10
N HIS A 17 83.37 -31.10 -28.09
CA HIS A 17 84.75 -30.63 -28.16
C HIS A 17 84.94 -29.40 -27.26
N ARG A 18 85.91 -29.49 -26.35
CA ARG A 18 86.28 -28.49 -25.36
C ARG A 18 87.05 -27.38 -26.08
N ILE A 19 86.47 -26.18 -26.20
CA ILE A 19 87.16 -24.99 -26.73
C ILE A 19 87.68 -24.15 -25.53
N PRO A 20 88.96 -23.74 -25.50
CA PRO A 20 89.51 -22.92 -24.43
C PRO A 20 89.12 -21.43 -24.59
N THR A 21 88.91 -20.78 -23.44
CA THR A 21 88.89 -19.34 -23.07
C THR A 21 88.70 -18.23 -24.13
N PRO A 22 87.98 -17.14 -23.77
CA PRO A 22 87.40 -16.20 -24.73
C PRO A 22 88.43 -15.21 -25.28
N LEU A 23 88.54 -15.13 -26.60
CA LEU A 23 89.08 -13.95 -27.25
C LEU A 23 87.98 -12.88 -27.25
N ILE A 24 88.24 -11.80 -26.52
CA ILE A 24 87.43 -10.59 -26.51
C ILE A 24 87.60 -9.90 -27.88
N LEU A 25 86.67 -10.14 -28.81
CA LEU A 25 86.44 -9.29 -29.98
C LEU A 25 85.46 -8.19 -29.58
N HIS A 26 85.92 -7.23 -28.79
CA HIS A 26 85.22 -5.94 -28.69
C HIS A 26 85.64 -5.11 -29.92
N SER A 27 84.66 -4.71 -30.73
CA SER A 27 84.73 -3.67 -31.78
C SER A 27 85.31 -4.00 -33.15
N GLU A 28 84.79 -5.03 -33.83
CA GLU A 28 84.78 -5.04 -35.30
C GLU A 28 83.35 -5.08 -35.81
N GLU A 29 82.77 -3.92 -36.14
CA GLU A 29 81.62 -3.85 -37.05
C GLU A 29 82.09 -4.39 -38.40
N PHE A 30 81.81 -5.66 -38.67
CA PHE A 30 82.06 -6.24 -39.99
C PHE A 30 81.23 -5.46 -41.01
N GLU A 31 81.90 -4.81 -41.98
CA GLU A 31 81.25 -4.04 -43.04
C GLU A 31 80.44 -4.97 -43.95
N ARG A 32 79.18 -5.18 -43.59
CA ARG A 32 78.13 -5.92 -44.32
C ARG A 32 78.40 -7.43 -44.49
N GLY A 33 77.51 -8.24 -43.93
CA GLY A 33 77.46 -9.67 -44.24
C GLY A 33 77.09 -9.93 -45.70
N ILE A 34 77.10 -11.20 -46.13
CA ILE A 34 76.79 -11.64 -47.51
C ILE A 34 75.41 -11.16 -47.99
N ALA A 35 74.47 -10.95 -47.06
CA ALA A 35 73.14 -10.41 -47.33
C ALA A 35 73.05 -8.86 -47.36
N GLY A 36 74.18 -8.16 -47.31
CA GLY A 36 74.26 -6.69 -47.37
C GLY A 36 73.86 -5.96 -46.08
N THR A 37 73.53 -6.69 -45.01
CA THR A 37 73.10 -6.13 -43.71
C THR A 37 74.26 -6.08 -42.70
N PRO A 38 74.31 -5.04 -41.82
CA PRO A 38 75.32 -4.96 -40.79
C PRO A 38 75.19 -6.15 -39.82
N VAL A 39 76.33 -6.77 -39.50
CA VAL A 39 76.38 -7.88 -38.54
C VAL A 39 76.56 -7.26 -37.16
N ILE A 40 75.48 -7.24 -36.37
CA ILE A 40 75.47 -6.71 -35.01
C ILE A 40 75.21 -7.84 -34.03
N PHE A 41 75.88 -7.81 -32.88
CA PHE A 41 75.70 -8.76 -31.79
C PHE A 41 75.26 -8.03 -30.53
N ASN A 42 74.37 -8.64 -29.74
CA ASN A 42 74.02 -8.16 -28.41
C ASN A 42 75.17 -8.43 -27.41
N VAL A 43 75.01 -7.97 -26.16
CA VAL A 43 76.01 -8.15 -25.08
C VAL A 43 76.28 -9.63 -24.76
N ASN A 44 75.35 -10.54 -25.09
CA ASN A 44 75.49 -11.98 -24.92
C ASN A 44 76.12 -12.68 -26.14
N GLY A 45 76.40 -11.93 -27.23
CA GLY A 45 76.93 -12.48 -28.47
C GLY A 45 75.88 -12.98 -29.48
N ASP A 46 74.59 -12.71 -29.26
CA ASP A 46 73.53 -13.12 -30.21
C ASP A 46 73.27 -12.04 -31.26
N ALA A 47 73.15 -12.44 -32.52
CA ALA A 47 72.70 -11.56 -33.60
C ALA A 47 71.16 -11.40 -33.57
N PRO A 48 70.62 -10.24 -33.99
CA PRO A 48 69.17 -10.06 -34.10
C PRO A 48 68.60 -11.04 -35.12
N GLY A 49 67.60 -11.81 -34.70
CA GLY A 49 66.95 -12.78 -35.57
C GLY A 49 66.25 -12.09 -36.74
N ARG A 50 66.32 -12.71 -37.91
CA ARG A 50 65.51 -12.35 -39.07
C ARG A 50 64.96 -13.62 -39.67
N TYR A 51 63.65 -13.68 -39.83
CA TYR A 51 62.98 -14.89 -40.26
C TYR A 51 62.01 -14.58 -41.40
N GLU A 52 61.98 -15.44 -42.39
CA GLU A 52 60.89 -15.51 -43.35
C GLU A 52 59.84 -16.50 -42.83
N ILE A 53 58.58 -16.14 -42.95
CA ILE A 53 57.46 -16.94 -42.46
C ILE A 53 56.80 -17.61 -43.64
N TYR A 54 56.75 -18.93 -43.61
CA TYR A 54 56.18 -19.76 -44.67
C TYR A 54 54.86 -20.38 -44.21
N GLN A 55 53.90 -20.50 -45.12
CA GLN A 55 52.70 -21.30 -44.95
C GLN A 55 52.71 -22.45 -45.96
N TYR A 56 52.47 -23.66 -45.49
CA TYR A 56 52.27 -24.80 -46.37
C TYR A 56 50.85 -24.75 -46.96
N GLN A 57 50.74 -24.56 -48.27
CA GLN A 57 49.47 -24.38 -48.97
C GLN A 57 49.26 -25.48 -50.02
N ILE A 58 48.00 -25.87 -50.21
CA ILE A 58 47.59 -26.82 -51.25
C ILE A 58 46.82 -26.05 -52.31
N ASN A 59 47.29 -26.09 -53.56
CA ASN A 59 46.70 -25.41 -54.69
C ASN A 59 46.49 -26.42 -55.83
N HIS A 60 45.23 -26.73 -56.18
CA HIS A 60 44.88 -27.64 -57.28
C HIS A 60 45.74 -28.92 -57.37
N ASN A 61 45.86 -29.67 -56.27
CA ASN A 61 46.68 -30.90 -56.09
C ASN A 61 48.21 -30.73 -56.04
N THR A 62 48.72 -29.50 -56.04
CA THR A 62 50.15 -29.22 -55.75
C THR A 62 50.30 -28.66 -54.34
N THR A 63 51.36 -29.05 -53.66
CA THR A 63 51.69 -28.55 -52.32
C THR A 63 52.96 -27.73 -52.36
N GLU A 64 52.92 -26.52 -51.81
CA GLU A 64 54.05 -25.59 -51.82
C GLU A 64 54.19 -24.86 -50.49
N TYR A 65 55.44 -24.52 -50.13
CA TYR A 65 55.73 -23.57 -49.06
C TYR A 65 55.76 -22.18 -49.66
N LYS A 66 54.79 -21.36 -49.26
CA LYS A 66 54.66 -19.98 -49.73
C LYS A 66 55.07 -19.00 -48.64
N ILE A 67 55.90 -18.02 -48.97
CA ILE A 67 56.27 -16.94 -48.06
C ILE A 67 55.03 -16.06 -47.83
N ILE A 68 54.63 -15.91 -46.58
CA ILE A 68 53.46 -15.13 -46.14
C ILE A 68 53.85 -13.95 -45.26
N GLY A 69 55.13 -13.75 -44.99
CA GLY A 69 55.60 -12.65 -44.17
C GLY A 69 57.06 -12.75 -43.78
N HIS A 70 57.51 -11.77 -43.01
CA HIS A 70 58.85 -11.71 -42.45
C HIS A 70 58.81 -11.14 -41.03
N TRP A 71 59.82 -11.49 -40.25
CA TRP A 71 60.05 -10.98 -38.92
C TRP A 71 61.46 -10.40 -38.85
N ALA A 72 61.55 -9.13 -38.51
CA ALA A 72 62.81 -8.43 -38.23
C ALA A 72 62.50 -7.37 -37.16
N ASP A 73 62.57 -7.78 -35.89
CA ASP A 73 62.09 -7.06 -34.69
C ASP A 73 60.57 -6.78 -34.65
N GLN A 74 59.94 -6.59 -35.80
CA GLN A 74 58.49 -6.49 -36.00
C GLN A 74 57.99 -7.59 -36.91
N LEU A 75 56.77 -8.05 -36.64
CA LEU A 75 56.09 -9.07 -37.43
C LEU A 75 55.29 -8.42 -38.56
N HIS A 76 55.67 -8.70 -39.81
CA HIS A 76 54.94 -8.31 -41.00
C HIS A 76 54.35 -9.56 -41.68
N LEU A 77 53.03 -9.63 -41.72
CA LEU A 77 52.29 -10.75 -42.29
C LEU A 77 51.37 -10.25 -43.39
N ASP A 78 51.49 -10.83 -44.58
CA ASP A 78 50.57 -10.57 -45.68
C ASP A 78 49.35 -11.49 -45.58
N THR A 79 48.31 -10.98 -44.92
CA THR A 79 47.05 -11.70 -44.72
C THR A 79 46.34 -12.07 -46.03
N LYS A 80 46.63 -11.39 -47.14
CA LYS A 80 46.05 -11.70 -48.46
C LYS A 80 46.68 -12.93 -49.10
N GLU A 81 47.91 -13.27 -48.70
CA GLU A 81 48.63 -14.42 -49.23
C GLU A 81 48.36 -15.69 -48.42
N MET A 82 47.71 -15.57 -47.25
CA MET A 82 47.39 -16.69 -46.36
C MET A 82 46.14 -17.45 -46.80
N ARG A 83 46.22 -18.78 -46.82
CA ARG A 83 45.07 -19.65 -47.12
C ARG A 83 44.72 -20.53 -45.93
N TRP A 84 43.43 -20.58 -45.60
CA TRP A 84 42.92 -21.46 -44.54
C TRP A 84 42.08 -22.61 -45.12
N PRO A 85 41.93 -23.72 -44.37
CA PRO A 85 41.12 -24.85 -44.80
C PRO A 85 39.69 -24.41 -45.19
N GLY A 86 39.21 -24.90 -46.33
CA GLY A 86 37.92 -24.47 -46.91
C GLY A 86 38.00 -23.26 -47.85
N GLY A 87 39.21 -22.78 -48.18
CA GLY A 87 39.41 -21.70 -49.17
C GLY A 87 39.12 -20.31 -48.64
N THR A 88 39.06 -20.14 -47.32
CA THR A 88 38.82 -18.85 -46.66
C THR A 88 40.13 -18.09 -46.45
N TRP A 89 40.06 -16.76 -46.59
CA TRP A 89 41.18 -15.84 -46.30
C TRP A 89 41.11 -15.30 -44.86
N GLN A 90 40.05 -15.63 -44.11
CA GLN A 90 39.86 -15.20 -42.73
C GLN A 90 40.60 -16.12 -41.76
N VAL A 91 41.43 -15.53 -40.90
CA VAL A 91 42.16 -16.26 -39.85
C VAL A 91 41.15 -16.90 -38.88
N PRO A 92 41.19 -18.23 -38.69
CA PRO A 92 40.29 -18.89 -37.76
C PRO A 92 40.60 -18.47 -36.33
N GLN A 93 39.56 -18.26 -35.54
CA GLN A 93 39.71 -17.91 -34.13
C GLN A 93 39.97 -19.16 -33.29
N SER A 94 41.10 -19.18 -32.59
CA SER A 94 41.46 -20.23 -31.63
C SER A 94 40.99 -19.84 -30.22
N ILE A 95 39.67 -19.71 -30.02
CA ILE A 95 39.06 -19.40 -28.72
C ILE A 95 38.36 -20.62 -28.13
N CYS A 96 38.52 -20.84 -26.83
CA CYS A 96 37.84 -21.92 -26.13
C CYS A 96 36.37 -21.61 -25.84
N SER A 97 36.07 -20.33 -25.56
CA SER A 97 34.74 -19.89 -25.15
C SER A 97 34.42 -18.55 -25.78
N GLN A 98 33.17 -18.38 -26.23
CA GLN A 98 32.71 -17.12 -26.78
C GLN A 98 32.59 -16.05 -25.67
N PRO A 99 32.67 -14.75 -26.01
CA PRO A 99 32.35 -13.68 -25.08
C PRO A 99 30.92 -13.83 -24.52
N CYS A 100 30.75 -13.64 -23.21
CA CYS A 100 29.44 -13.72 -22.57
C CYS A 100 28.57 -12.51 -22.93
N HIS A 101 27.26 -12.70 -22.89
CA HIS A 101 26.31 -11.62 -23.14
C HIS A 101 26.21 -10.66 -21.95
N PRO A 102 25.69 -9.43 -22.15
CA PRO A 102 25.38 -8.53 -21.04
C PRO A 102 24.45 -9.21 -20.02
N GLY A 103 24.76 -9.08 -18.73
CA GLY A 103 24.03 -9.75 -17.65
C GLY A 103 24.55 -11.15 -17.31
N GLU A 104 25.61 -11.61 -17.97
CA GLU A 104 26.26 -12.89 -17.70
C GLU A 104 27.68 -12.69 -17.17
N ARG A 105 28.05 -13.44 -16.13
CA ARG A 105 29.42 -13.48 -15.60
C ARG A 105 30.19 -14.67 -16.17
N LYS A 106 31.50 -14.49 -16.31
CA LYS A 106 32.43 -15.56 -16.67
C LYS A 106 32.75 -16.41 -15.44
N LYS A 107 32.52 -17.71 -15.56
CA LYS A 107 33.00 -18.72 -14.61
C LYS A 107 34.08 -19.56 -15.28
N THR A 108 35.32 -19.33 -14.88
CA THR A 108 36.49 -20.02 -15.44
C THR A 108 36.43 -21.52 -15.16
N VAL A 109 36.77 -22.33 -16.17
CA VAL A 109 36.88 -23.78 -16.03
C VAL A 109 38.13 -24.10 -15.20
N LYS A 110 38.01 -24.99 -14.22
CA LYS A 110 39.13 -25.38 -13.36
C LYS A 110 40.23 -26.02 -14.21
N GLY A 111 41.45 -25.49 -14.10
CA GLY A 111 42.63 -26.00 -14.81
C GLY A 111 42.87 -25.45 -16.21
N VAL A 112 41.95 -24.64 -16.78
CA VAL A 112 42.13 -24.03 -18.12
C VAL A 112 41.72 -22.55 -18.11
N PRO A 113 42.67 -21.60 -18.01
CA PRO A 113 42.36 -20.18 -17.77
C PRO A 113 41.67 -19.46 -18.94
N CYS A 114 41.81 -19.95 -20.18
CA CYS A 114 41.19 -19.36 -21.37
C CYS A 114 39.76 -19.89 -21.65
N CYS A 115 39.28 -20.86 -20.87
CA CYS A 115 37.95 -21.45 -21.02
C CYS A 115 37.03 -20.98 -19.89
N TRP A 116 35.81 -20.56 -20.21
CA TRP A 116 34.80 -20.16 -19.23
C TRP A 116 33.40 -20.57 -19.65
N HIS A 117 32.52 -20.71 -18.66
CA HIS A 117 31.09 -20.78 -18.85
C HIS A 117 30.46 -19.42 -18.55
N CYS A 118 29.48 -19.03 -19.35
CA CYS A 118 28.68 -17.84 -19.10
C CYS A 118 27.50 -18.22 -18.19
N GLU A 119 27.43 -17.60 -17.02
CA GLU A 119 26.33 -17.78 -16.07
C GLU A 119 25.58 -16.47 -15.91
N ARG A 120 24.25 -16.51 -16.06
CA ARG A 120 23.40 -15.33 -15.88
C ARG A 120 23.37 -14.88 -14.43
N CYS A 121 23.42 -13.56 -14.21
CA CYS A 121 23.04 -12.97 -12.94
C CYS A 121 21.52 -13.09 -12.80
N ASP A 122 21.04 -13.67 -11.71
CA ASP A 122 19.62 -13.99 -11.51
C ASP A 122 19.05 -13.28 -10.26
N GLY A 123 17.73 -13.17 -10.20
CA GLY A 123 17.01 -12.47 -9.15
C GLY A 123 17.42 -11.01 -9.07
N TYR A 124 17.78 -10.53 -7.87
CA TYR A 124 18.18 -9.14 -7.64
C TYR A 124 19.68 -8.87 -7.88
N GLN A 125 20.35 -9.76 -8.63
CA GLN A 125 21.75 -9.58 -8.98
C GLN A 125 21.92 -8.84 -10.30
N TYR A 126 23.00 -8.07 -10.39
CA TYR A 126 23.49 -7.47 -11.62
C TYR A 126 24.97 -7.82 -11.83
N GLN A 127 25.41 -7.75 -13.08
CA GLN A 127 26.78 -7.92 -13.50
C GLN A 127 27.59 -6.69 -13.09
N ALA A 128 28.28 -6.78 -11.95
CA ALA A 128 29.15 -5.71 -11.48
C ALA A 128 30.47 -5.70 -12.23
N ASP A 129 31.01 -6.89 -12.50
CA ASP A 129 32.28 -7.09 -13.20
C ASP A 129 32.14 -8.29 -14.16
N THR A 130 33.12 -8.48 -15.04
CA THR A 130 33.16 -9.61 -15.99
C THR A 130 33.06 -10.98 -15.30
N TYR A 131 33.48 -11.09 -14.04
CA TYR A 131 33.55 -12.36 -13.29
C TYR A 131 32.54 -12.46 -12.14
N ASN A 132 31.90 -11.35 -11.75
CA ASN A 132 31.13 -11.28 -10.51
C ASN A 132 29.74 -10.68 -10.73
N CYS A 133 28.72 -11.35 -10.18
CA CYS A 133 27.39 -10.79 -9.97
C CYS A 133 27.30 -10.24 -8.54
N LYS A 134 26.74 -9.04 -8.36
CA LYS A 134 26.49 -8.44 -7.04
C LYS A 134 25.00 -8.19 -6.87
N MET A 135 24.52 -8.22 -5.62
CA MET A 135 23.14 -7.86 -5.32
C MET A 135 22.92 -6.35 -5.43
N CYS A 136 21.79 -5.94 -5.99
CA CYS A 136 21.33 -4.57 -5.91
C CYS A 136 20.99 -4.17 -4.46
N ARG A 137 21.06 -2.87 -4.15
CA ARG A 137 20.57 -2.33 -2.88
C ARG A 137 19.06 -2.61 -2.73
N PHE A 138 18.56 -2.63 -1.49
CA PHE A 138 17.20 -3.08 -1.18
C PHE A 138 16.08 -2.29 -1.88
N ASP A 139 16.28 -0.98 -2.10
CA ASP A 139 15.38 -0.06 -2.81
C ASP A 139 15.55 -0.09 -4.35
N LEU A 140 16.47 -0.91 -4.85
CA LEU A 140 16.78 -1.04 -6.27
C LEU A 140 16.47 -2.46 -6.78
N ARG A 141 16.26 -2.55 -8.09
CA ARG A 141 16.13 -3.80 -8.84
C ARG A 141 17.07 -3.79 -10.05
N PRO A 142 17.52 -4.94 -10.57
CA PRO A 142 18.31 -4.96 -11.80
C PRO A 142 17.48 -4.44 -12.98
N ASN A 143 18.16 -3.81 -13.95
CA ASN A 143 17.57 -3.49 -15.24
C ASN A 143 17.31 -4.78 -16.05
N LYS A 144 16.55 -4.68 -17.16
CA LYS A 144 16.20 -5.85 -18.02
C LYS A 144 17.41 -6.67 -18.50
N ASN A 145 18.58 -6.05 -18.60
CA ASN A 145 19.82 -6.70 -19.06
C ASN A 145 20.72 -7.15 -17.91
N HIS A 146 20.31 -6.99 -16.64
CA HIS A 146 21.09 -7.27 -15.45
C HIS A 146 22.51 -6.66 -15.48
N THR A 147 22.70 -5.50 -16.11
CA THR A 147 23.99 -4.80 -16.17
C THR A 147 24.11 -3.68 -15.14
N ALA A 148 22.99 -3.17 -14.66
CA ALA A 148 22.94 -2.09 -13.67
C ALA A 148 21.69 -2.24 -12.80
N CYS A 149 21.66 -1.51 -11.68
CA CYS A 149 20.50 -1.40 -10.82
C CYS A 149 19.72 -0.11 -11.13
N GLU A 150 18.40 -0.22 -11.19
CA GLU A 150 17.45 0.88 -11.32
C GLU A 150 16.53 0.95 -10.09
N ALA A 151 15.92 2.12 -9.84
CA ALA A 151 15.00 2.29 -8.72
C ALA A 151 13.75 1.44 -8.89
N ILE A 152 13.30 0.81 -7.80
CA ILE A 152 12.03 0.08 -7.79
C ILE A 152 10.89 1.09 -8.00
N PRO A 153 9.95 0.83 -8.93
CA PRO A 153 8.83 1.73 -9.17
C PRO A 153 7.94 1.81 -7.92
N ILE A 154 7.57 3.05 -7.56
CA ILE A 154 6.72 3.32 -6.41
C ILE A 154 5.26 3.35 -6.87
N VAL A 155 4.42 2.56 -6.22
CA VAL A 155 2.96 2.57 -6.39
C VAL A 155 2.28 3.32 -5.26
N LYS A 156 1.17 3.95 -5.61
CA LYS A 156 0.27 4.67 -4.71
C LYS A 156 -1.16 4.42 -5.14
N LEU A 157 -2.11 4.68 -4.24
CA LEU A 157 -3.52 4.63 -4.59
C LEU A 157 -3.84 5.79 -5.56
N GLU A 158 -4.15 5.45 -6.80
CA GLU A 158 -4.54 6.43 -7.81
C GLU A 158 -6.05 6.67 -7.79
N TRP A 159 -6.45 7.92 -8.03
CA TRP A 159 -7.86 8.32 -8.09
C TRP A 159 -8.66 7.62 -9.19
N SER A 160 -7.98 7.19 -10.25
CA SER A 160 -8.53 6.42 -11.37
C SER A 160 -8.79 4.95 -11.04
N SER A 161 -8.21 4.45 -9.93
CA SER A 161 -8.36 3.04 -9.55
C SER A 161 -9.80 2.74 -9.13
N PRO A 162 -10.40 1.61 -9.56
CA PRO A 162 -11.73 1.20 -9.13
C PRO A 162 -11.89 1.17 -7.60
N TRP A 163 -10.82 0.80 -6.90
CA TRP A 163 -10.72 0.79 -5.44
C TRP A 163 -10.93 2.19 -4.81
N ALA A 164 -10.55 3.26 -5.51
CA ALA A 164 -10.73 4.64 -5.05
C ALA A 164 -12.06 5.26 -5.53
N VAL A 165 -12.49 4.96 -6.76
CA VAL A 165 -13.68 5.58 -7.37
C VAL A 165 -14.95 5.28 -6.57
N ILE A 166 -15.15 4.03 -6.16
CA ILE A 166 -16.38 3.61 -5.45
C ILE A 166 -16.56 4.36 -4.12
N PRO A 167 -15.57 4.38 -3.19
CA PRO A 167 -15.67 5.17 -1.97
C PRO A 167 -15.88 6.66 -2.20
N VAL A 168 -15.21 7.26 -3.20
CA VAL A 168 -15.34 8.68 -3.53
C VAL A 168 -16.78 9.01 -3.93
N LEU A 169 -17.40 8.19 -4.79
CA LEU A 169 -18.78 8.41 -5.22
C LEU A 169 -19.74 8.38 -4.02
N ILE A 170 -19.60 7.40 -3.12
CA ILE A 170 -20.40 7.31 -1.90
C ILE A 170 -20.19 8.56 -1.02
N ALA A 171 -18.94 9.01 -0.87
CA ALA A 171 -18.60 10.18 -0.07
C ALA A 171 -19.17 11.48 -0.66
N VAL A 172 -19.08 11.68 -1.99
CA VAL A 172 -19.64 12.84 -2.67
C VAL A 172 -21.17 12.89 -2.51
N LEU A 173 -21.86 11.78 -2.78
CA LEU A 173 -23.32 11.68 -2.57
C LEU A 173 -23.69 11.93 -1.10
N GLY A 174 -22.92 11.36 -0.17
CA GLY A 174 -23.09 11.53 1.27
C GLY A 174 -22.91 12.97 1.74
N ILE A 175 -21.90 13.68 1.23
CA ILE A 175 -21.67 15.10 1.52
C ILE A 175 -22.83 15.94 0.98
N MET A 176 -23.24 15.74 -0.28
CA MET A 176 -24.38 16.47 -0.85
C MET A 176 -25.66 16.26 -0.05
N ALA A 177 -25.95 15.02 0.34
CA ALA A 177 -27.10 14.70 1.17
C ALA A 177 -26.99 15.34 2.57
N THR A 178 -25.81 15.30 3.19
CA THR A 178 -25.58 15.92 4.51
C THR A 178 -25.77 17.43 4.44
N MET A 179 -25.24 18.09 3.42
CA MET A 179 -25.42 19.53 3.21
C MET A 179 -26.90 19.90 2.98
N PHE A 180 -27.64 19.08 2.23
CA PHE A 180 -29.07 19.25 2.05
C PHE A 180 -29.85 19.15 3.38
N VAL A 181 -29.53 18.16 4.23
CA VAL A 181 -30.13 18.03 5.57
C VAL A 181 -29.78 19.23 6.45
N VAL A 182 -28.52 19.66 6.47
CA VAL A 182 -28.06 20.82 7.25
C VAL A 182 -28.78 22.09 6.80
N ALA A 183 -28.84 22.36 5.49
CA ALA A 183 -29.54 23.52 4.94
C ALA A 183 -31.02 23.52 5.31
N THR A 184 -31.69 22.37 5.24
CA THR A 184 -33.09 22.21 5.66
C THR A 184 -33.26 22.48 7.15
N PHE A 185 -32.38 21.93 8.00
CA PHE A 185 -32.44 22.13 9.45
C PHE A 185 -32.20 23.59 9.85
N ILE A 186 -31.30 24.30 9.16
CA ILE A 186 -31.06 25.73 9.36
C ILE A 186 -32.28 26.55 8.91
N ARG A 187 -32.85 26.25 7.74
CA ARG A 187 -34.00 26.99 7.20
C ARG A 187 -35.28 26.81 8.02
N TYR A 188 -35.45 25.64 8.62
CA TYR A 188 -36.61 25.25 9.44
C TYR A 188 -36.26 25.08 10.91
N ASN A 189 -35.24 25.80 11.38
CA ASN A 189 -34.66 25.70 12.73
C ASN A 189 -35.67 25.98 13.86
N ASP A 190 -36.75 26.69 13.54
CA ASP A 190 -37.81 27.02 14.48
C ASP A 190 -38.95 26.01 14.56
N THR A 191 -38.98 25.01 13.67
CA THR A 191 -40.02 23.99 13.67
C THR A 191 -39.96 23.11 14.93
N PRO A 192 -41.12 22.70 15.49
CA PRO A 192 -41.19 21.85 16.68
C PRO A 192 -40.42 20.54 16.55
N ILE A 193 -40.38 19.94 15.35
CA ILE A 193 -39.65 18.69 15.08
C ILE A 193 -38.14 18.88 15.27
N VAL A 194 -37.56 19.93 14.68
CA VAL A 194 -36.12 20.22 14.80
C VAL A 194 -35.77 20.59 16.25
N LYS A 195 -36.62 21.36 16.94
CA LYS A 195 -36.45 21.69 18.36
C LYS A 195 -36.51 20.47 19.27
N ALA A 196 -37.43 19.53 19.04
CA ALA A 196 -37.59 18.33 19.85
C ALA A 196 -36.40 17.36 19.75
N SER A 197 -35.79 17.25 18.55
CA SER A 197 -34.61 16.43 18.26
C SER A 197 -33.34 16.82 19.04
N GLY A 198 -33.35 17.96 19.74
CA GLY A 198 -32.15 18.54 20.36
C GLY A 198 -31.23 19.14 19.30
N ARG A 199 -31.49 20.40 18.95
CA ARG A 199 -30.85 21.13 17.84
C ARG A 199 -29.33 21.05 17.89
N GLU A 200 -28.75 21.43 19.02
CA GLU A 200 -27.30 21.47 19.22
C GLU A 200 -26.64 20.11 18.96
N LEU A 201 -27.12 19.04 19.61
CA LEU A 201 -26.59 17.68 19.40
C LEU A 201 -26.83 17.16 17.98
N SER A 202 -27.88 17.64 17.31
CA SER A 202 -28.15 17.27 15.92
C SER A 202 -27.13 17.90 14.97
N TYR A 203 -26.77 19.17 15.17
CA TYR A 203 -25.69 19.81 14.41
C TYR A 203 -24.33 19.16 14.69
N VAL A 204 -24.01 18.83 15.95
CA VAL A 204 -22.76 18.11 16.28
C VAL A 204 -22.69 16.76 15.56
N LEU A 205 -23.79 15.99 15.58
CA LEU A 205 -23.87 14.71 14.86
C LEU A 205 -23.73 14.89 13.34
N LEU A 206 -24.38 15.89 12.74
CA LEU A 206 -24.26 16.17 11.30
C LEU A 206 -22.83 16.60 10.91
N THR A 207 -22.13 17.35 11.76
CA THR A 207 -20.71 17.66 11.57
C THR A 207 -19.85 16.40 11.60
N GLY A 208 -20.10 15.49 12.54
CA GLY A 208 -19.43 14.18 12.58
C GLY A 208 -19.65 13.36 11.30
N ILE A 209 -20.90 13.29 10.83
CA ILE A 209 -21.28 12.61 9.58
C ILE A 209 -20.56 13.23 8.38
N PHE A 210 -20.53 14.56 8.28
CA PHE A 210 -19.79 15.27 7.23
C PHE A 210 -18.30 14.91 7.27
N LEU A 211 -17.68 14.95 8.44
CA LEU A 211 -16.27 14.60 8.62
C LEU A 211 -15.99 13.13 8.24
N CYS A 212 -16.89 12.19 8.57
CA CYS A 212 -16.76 10.79 8.16
C CYS A 212 -16.66 10.64 6.63
N TYR A 213 -17.49 11.37 5.86
CA TYR A 213 -17.38 11.37 4.40
C TYR A 213 -16.14 12.13 3.90
N ALA A 214 -15.78 13.24 4.53
CA ALA A 214 -14.60 14.02 4.15
C ALA A 214 -13.29 13.23 4.34
N THR A 215 -13.21 12.37 5.37
CA THR A 215 -12.07 11.49 5.62
C THR A 215 -11.77 10.56 4.43
N THR A 216 -12.76 10.18 3.63
CA THR A 216 -12.54 9.37 2.42
C THR A 216 -11.57 10.02 1.45
N PHE A 217 -11.65 11.34 1.25
CA PHE A 217 -10.72 12.07 0.37
C PHE A 217 -9.31 12.11 0.95
N LEU A 218 -9.16 12.25 2.27
CA LEU A 218 -7.86 12.21 2.94
C LEU A 218 -7.21 10.84 2.77
N MET A 219 -7.98 9.76 2.90
CA MET A 219 -7.50 8.37 2.78
C MET A 219 -7.08 8.00 1.34
N ILE A 220 -7.66 8.66 0.33
CA ILE A 220 -7.35 8.40 -1.09
C ILE A 220 -6.25 9.32 -1.63
N SER A 221 -6.08 10.51 -1.03
CA SER A 221 -5.03 11.46 -1.43
C SER A 221 -3.63 10.84 -1.42
N ALA A 222 -2.70 11.40 -2.20
CA ALA A 222 -1.32 10.92 -2.15
C ALA A 222 -0.74 11.10 -0.72
N PRO A 223 -0.11 10.07 -0.14
CA PRO A 223 0.51 10.20 1.18
C PRO A 223 1.60 11.26 1.16
N ASP A 224 1.48 12.19 2.09
CA ASP A 224 2.42 13.26 2.38
C ASP A 224 2.38 13.49 3.90
N VAL A 225 3.39 14.13 4.48
CA VAL A 225 3.47 14.37 5.93
C VAL A 225 2.19 15.07 6.43
N GLY A 226 1.70 16.07 5.70
CA GLY A 226 0.46 16.76 6.03
C GLY A 226 -0.77 15.85 5.92
N ILE A 227 -0.89 15.09 4.81
CA ILE A 227 -2.02 14.17 4.60
C ILE A 227 -2.02 13.05 5.64
N CYS A 228 -0.87 12.49 5.99
CA CYS A 228 -0.73 11.46 7.02
C CYS A 228 -1.12 11.98 8.39
N SER A 229 -0.77 13.23 8.72
CA SER A 229 -1.21 13.89 9.94
C SER A 229 -2.74 14.01 9.97
N LEU A 230 -3.33 14.51 8.88
CA LEU A 230 -4.78 14.70 8.77
C LEU A 230 -5.54 13.37 8.82
N ARG A 231 -5.05 12.32 8.16
CA ARG A 231 -5.65 10.97 8.23
C ARG A 231 -5.74 10.51 9.68
N ARG A 232 -4.65 10.63 10.43
CA ARG A 232 -4.58 10.20 11.83
C ARG A 232 -5.55 10.96 12.74
N ILE A 233 -5.73 12.25 12.51
CA ILE A 233 -6.69 13.09 13.25
C ILE A 233 -8.13 12.71 12.87
N PHE A 234 -8.46 12.79 11.59
CA PHE A 234 -9.85 12.74 11.13
C PHE A 234 -10.44 11.33 11.04
N LEU A 235 -9.60 10.29 10.97
CA LEU A 235 -10.07 8.90 10.93
C LEU A 235 -10.89 8.50 12.16
N GLY A 236 -10.36 8.79 13.36
CA GLY A 236 -11.08 8.53 14.61
C GLY A 236 -12.06 9.65 14.98
N LEU A 237 -11.73 10.90 14.66
CA LEU A 237 -12.48 12.06 15.14
C LEU A 237 -13.90 12.14 14.58
N GLY A 238 -14.12 11.93 13.27
CA GLY A 238 -15.47 12.00 12.68
C GLY A 238 -16.44 10.99 13.30
N MET A 239 -15.97 9.76 13.50
CA MET A 239 -16.74 8.71 14.17
C MET A 239 -16.96 9.01 15.65
N SER A 240 -15.92 9.47 16.36
CA SER A 240 -16.02 9.82 17.77
C SER A 240 -17.06 10.93 17.99
N ILE A 241 -17.05 11.99 17.16
CA ILE A 241 -18.06 13.05 17.20
C ILE A 241 -19.47 12.49 17.00
N SER A 242 -19.64 11.64 15.98
CA SER A 242 -20.93 11.05 15.64
C SER A 242 -21.47 10.17 16.77
N TYR A 243 -20.66 9.21 17.25
CA TYR A 243 -21.09 8.28 18.30
C TYR A 243 -21.18 8.94 19.67
N ALA A 244 -20.37 9.95 20.00
CA ALA A 244 -20.52 10.70 21.25
C ALA A 244 -21.84 11.49 21.29
N ALA A 245 -22.22 12.12 20.18
CA ALA A 245 -23.50 12.83 20.07
C ALA A 245 -24.69 11.86 20.13
N LEU A 246 -24.62 10.72 19.44
CA LEU A 246 -25.63 9.67 19.53
C LEU A 246 -25.74 9.09 20.93
N LEU A 247 -24.62 8.75 21.57
CA LEU A 247 -24.60 8.26 22.95
C LEU A 247 -25.24 9.26 23.90
N THR A 248 -24.93 10.55 23.76
CA THR A 248 -25.52 11.61 24.60
C THR A 248 -27.03 11.72 24.37
N LYS A 249 -27.50 11.65 23.11
CA LYS A 249 -28.93 11.62 22.79
C LYS A 249 -29.63 10.39 23.40
N THR A 250 -29.08 9.20 23.23
CA THR A 250 -29.65 7.95 23.73
C THR A 250 -29.64 7.89 25.26
N ASN A 251 -28.56 8.35 25.88
CA ASN A 251 -28.44 8.44 27.35
C ASN A 251 -29.46 9.41 27.94
N ARG A 252 -29.69 10.57 27.29
CA ARG A 252 -30.76 11.51 27.68
C ARG A 252 -32.12 10.82 27.67
N ILE A 253 -32.46 10.10 26.59
CA ILE A 253 -33.72 9.36 26.48
C ILE A 253 -33.83 8.36 27.64
N TYR A 254 -32.81 7.52 27.83
CA TYR A 254 -32.76 6.54 28.92
C TYR A 254 -33.03 7.19 30.29
N ARG A 255 -32.37 8.30 30.61
CA ARG A 255 -32.52 8.98 31.90
C ARG A 255 -33.91 9.56 32.12
N ILE A 256 -34.53 10.11 31.08
CA ILE A 256 -35.90 10.62 31.15
C ILE A 256 -36.88 9.49 31.47
N PHE A 257 -36.76 8.35 30.79
CA PHE A 257 -37.66 7.22 31.01
C PHE A 257 -37.42 6.51 32.34
N GLU A 258 -36.16 6.28 32.71
CA GLU A 258 -35.83 5.58 33.93
C GLU A 258 -36.20 6.40 35.17
N GLN A 259 -35.91 7.71 35.16
CA GLN A 259 -36.35 8.58 36.24
C GLN A 259 -37.86 8.78 36.24
N GLY A 260 -38.50 8.81 35.06
CA GLY A 260 -39.96 8.85 34.95
C GLY A 260 -40.69 7.65 35.55
N LYS A 261 -40.01 6.50 35.75
CA LYS A 261 -40.57 5.37 36.51
C LYS A 261 -40.58 5.59 38.02
N MET A 262 -39.66 6.41 38.53
CA MET A 262 -39.39 6.57 39.96
C MET A 262 -39.88 7.92 40.52
N SER A 263 -39.92 8.97 39.70
CA SER A 263 -40.27 10.32 40.13
C SER A 263 -40.81 11.16 38.97
N VAL A 264 -41.66 12.14 39.28
CA VAL A 264 -42.13 13.18 38.33
C VAL A 264 -41.14 14.34 38.18
N SER A 265 -40.02 14.33 38.91
CA SER A 265 -38.98 15.37 38.83
C SER A 265 -38.07 15.16 37.61
N ALA A 266 -37.64 16.26 36.99
CA ALA A 266 -36.76 16.23 35.84
C ALA A 266 -35.35 15.69 36.22
N PRO A 267 -34.76 14.79 35.42
CA PRO A 267 -33.37 14.41 35.59
C PRO A 267 -32.39 15.59 35.58
N ARG A 268 -31.32 15.49 36.38
CA ARG A 268 -30.15 16.40 36.29
C ARG A 268 -29.58 16.40 34.86
N PHE A 269 -28.83 17.39 34.39
CA PHE A 269 -28.19 17.37 33.06
C PHE A 269 -29.13 17.19 31.82
N ILE A 270 -30.39 17.61 31.89
CA ILE A 270 -31.26 17.67 30.68
C ILE A 270 -30.98 18.92 29.82
N SER A 271 -30.32 19.94 30.38
CA SER A 271 -30.05 21.19 29.66
C SER A 271 -29.19 20.94 28.40
N PRO A 272 -29.46 21.63 27.28
CA PRO A 272 -28.63 21.56 26.07
C PRO A 272 -27.15 21.86 26.35
N ALA A 273 -26.86 22.82 27.24
CA ALA A 273 -25.49 23.15 27.63
C ALA A 273 -24.78 21.96 28.30
N SER A 274 -25.43 21.30 29.26
CA SER A 274 -24.86 20.10 29.91
C SER A 274 -24.66 18.93 28.95
N GLN A 275 -25.53 18.78 27.94
CA GLN A 275 -25.38 17.75 26.91
C GLN A 275 -24.17 18.01 26.02
N LEU A 276 -23.98 19.26 25.59
CA LEU A 276 -22.80 19.65 24.82
C LEU A 276 -21.51 19.42 25.62
N VAL A 277 -21.49 19.79 26.91
CA VAL A 277 -20.33 19.52 27.77
C VAL A 277 -20.01 18.03 27.80
N ILE A 278 -20.99 17.16 28.04
CA ILE A 278 -20.78 15.69 28.04
C ILE A 278 -20.25 15.22 26.67
N THR A 279 -20.84 15.67 25.57
CA THR A 279 -20.42 15.28 24.22
C THR A 279 -18.99 15.73 23.92
N PHE A 280 -18.63 16.98 24.21
CA PHE A 280 -17.29 17.50 24.01
C PHE A 280 -16.26 16.85 24.94
N SER A 281 -16.64 16.50 26.17
CA SER A 281 -15.78 15.72 27.06
C SER A 281 -15.46 14.34 26.47
N LEU A 282 -16.44 13.64 25.89
CA LEU A 282 -16.19 12.36 25.21
C LEU A 282 -15.28 12.53 23.98
N ILE A 283 -15.52 13.56 23.17
CA ILE A 283 -14.68 13.86 21.99
C ILE A 283 -13.24 14.20 22.40
N SER A 284 -13.06 14.93 23.52
CA SER A 284 -11.74 15.31 24.00
C SER A 284 -10.87 14.10 24.39
N VAL A 285 -11.47 12.98 24.78
CA VAL A 285 -10.73 11.73 25.05
C VAL A 285 -10.06 11.21 23.77
N GLN A 286 -10.79 11.22 22.64
CA GLN A 286 -10.22 10.84 21.35
C GLN A 286 -9.10 11.80 20.93
N LEU A 287 -9.33 13.12 21.06
CA LEU A 287 -8.34 14.13 20.71
C LEU A 287 -7.08 14.01 21.57
N LEU A 288 -7.22 13.79 22.88
CA LEU A 288 -6.10 13.57 23.78
C LEU A 288 -5.29 12.33 23.37
N GLY A 289 -5.97 11.22 23.04
CA GLY A 289 -5.31 10.01 22.53
C GLY A 289 -4.50 10.28 21.25
N VAL A 290 -5.08 11.03 20.31
CA VAL A 290 -4.39 11.44 19.08
C VAL A 290 -3.18 12.32 19.38
N CYS A 291 -3.31 13.32 20.26
CA CYS A 291 -2.23 14.22 20.65
C CYS A 291 -1.08 13.49 21.34
N ILE A 292 -1.38 12.58 22.28
CA ILE A 292 -0.37 11.74 22.93
C ILE A 292 0.37 10.93 21.88
N TRP A 293 -0.37 10.32 20.95
CA TRP A 293 0.23 9.50 19.90
C TRP A 293 1.17 10.33 19.04
N PHE A 294 0.81 11.56 18.65
CA PHE A 294 1.70 12.45 17.88
C PHE A 294 3.00 12.79 18.61
N GLY A 295 2.97 12.88 19.94
CA GLY A 295 4.17 13.12 20.74
C GLY A 295 5.10 11.91 20.81
N VAL A 296 4.56 10.69 20.77
CA VAL A 296 5.33 9.44 20.82
C VAL A 296 5.87 9.07 19.43
N ASP A 297 4.99 9.03 18.42
CA ASP A 297 5.31 8.66 17.04
C ASP A 297 4.79 9.74 16.09
N PRO A 298 5.64 10.67 15.60
CA PRO A 298 5.21 11.68 14.64
C PRO A 298 4.82 11.02 13.31
N SER A 299 3.78 11.53 12.65
CA SER A 299 3.35 10.97 11.37
C SER A 299 4.35 11.28 10.25
N GLN A 300 4.83 10.24 9.58
CA GLN A 300 5.72 10.35 8.43
C GLN A 300 5.13 9.59 7.22
N ALA A 301 5.53 10.00 6.02
CA ALA A 301 5.24 9.26 4.80
C ALA A 301 6.48 8.40 4.47
N ILE A 302 6.30 7.10 4.37
CA ILE A 302 7.38 6.14 4.14
C ILE A 302 7.09 5.31 2.89
N ILE A 303 8.17 4.81 2.26
CA ILE A 303 8.08 3.87 1.16
C ILE A 303 8.43 2.50 1.71
N ASP A 304 7.47 1.59 1.65
CA ASP A 304 7.66 0.21 2.06
C ASP A 304 7.98 -0.65 0.85
N TYR A 305 9.19 -1.20 0.83
CA TYR A 305 9.64 -2.12 -0.20
C TYR A 305 9.45 -3.59 0.20
N GLU A 306 9.20 -3.90 1.47
CA GLU A 306 9.16 -5.27 1.97
C GLU A 306 7.87 -5.99 1.56
N ASP A 307 6.75 -5.28 1.61
CA ASP A 307 5.42 -5.83 1.29
C ASP A 307 5.24 -6.28 -0.17
N GLN A 308 5.90 -5.61 -1.12
CA GLN A 308 5.74 -5.87 -2.56
C GLN A 308 7.06 -6.19 -3.30
N ARG A 309 8.09 -6.64 -2.57
CA ARG A 309 9.31 -7.19 -3.16
C ARG A 309 9.15 -8.69 -3.41
N THR A 310 8.62 -9.02 -4.58
CA THR A 310 8.47 -10.41 -5.03
C THR A 310 9.81 -11.04 -5.40
N SER A 311 9.88 -12.38 -5.46
CA SER A 311 11.07 -13.09 -5.96
C SER A 311 11.44 -12.70 -7.40
N ASN A 312 10.46 -12.31 -8.21
CA ASN A 312 10.69 -11.73 -9.53
C ASN A 312 10.99 -10.21 -9.41
N PRO A 313 12.18 -9.74 -9.81
CA PRO A 313 12.56 -8.32 -9.74
C PRO A 313 11.70 -7.41 -10.63
N ASP A 314 11.20 -7.90 -11.77
CA ASP A 314 10.38 -7.08 -12.69
C ASP A 314 9.04 -6.68 -12.08
N MET A 315 8.53 -7.52 -11.18
CA MET A 315 7.26 -7.32 -10.47
C MET A 315 7.43 -6.62 -9.13
N ALA A 316 8.67 -6.33 -8.71
CA ALA A 316 8.95 -5.62 -7.48
C ALA A 316 8.40 -4.20 -7.52
N ARG A 317 7.68 -3.80 -6.47
CA ARG A 317 7.15 -2.44 -6.31
C ARG A 317 7.38 -1.94 -4.89
N GLY A 318 7.59 -0.64 -4.75
CA GLY A 318 7.59 0.05 -3.45
C GLY A 318 6.22 0.67 -3.21
N VAL A 319 5.69 0.57 -2.00
CA VAL A 319 4.36 1.11 -1.67
C VAL A 319 4.53 2.39 -0.85
N LEU A 320 4.07 3.52 -1.39
CA LEU A 320 4.03 4.77 -0.63
C LEU A 320 2.84 4.75 0.34
N LYS A 321 3.12 4.77 1.65
CA LYS A 321 2.09 4.75 2.71
C LYS A 321 2.44 5.69 3.86
N CYS A 322 1.45 5.97 4.71
CA CYS A 322 1.71 6.65 5.97
C CYS A 322 2.25 5.64 6.98
N ASP A 323 3.26 6.05 7.76
CA ASP A 323 3.78 5.24 8.87
C ASP A 323 2.77 5.24 10.02
N ILE A 324 1.86 4.26 9.97
CA ILE A 324 0.82 4.05 10.97
C ILE A 324 0.87 2.56 11.30
N SER A 325 1.23 2.23 12.54
CA SER A 325 1.21 0.86 13.01
C SER A 325 -0.21 0.30 13.11
N ASP A 326 -0.38 -1.00 12.92
CA ASP A 326 -1.68 -1.67 13.10
C ASP A 326 -2.25 -1.43 14.49
N LEU A 327 -1.38 -1.42 15.52
CA LEU A 327 -1.77 -1.08 16.89
C LEU A 327 -2.31 0.35 16.99
N SER A 328 -1.64 1.32 16.35
CA SER A 328 -2.11 2.71 16.30
C SER A 328 -3.50 2.80 15.68
N LEU A 329 -3.71 2.13 14.54
CA LEU A 329 -4.99 2.11 13.85
C LEU A 329 -6.09 1.47 14.72
N ILE A 330 -5.81 0.34 15.36
CA ILE A 330 -6.73 -0.32 16.29
C ILE A 330 -7.08 0.59 17.47
N CYS A 331 -6.10 1.27 18.07
CA CYS A 331 -6.33 2.20 19.17
C CYS A 331 -7.17 3.42 18.73
N LEU A 332 -6.86 4.01 17.57
CA LEU A 332 -7.58 5.15 17.01
C LEU A 332 -9.06 4.83 16.77
N LEU A 333 -9.36 3.65 16.23
CA LEU A 333 -10.72 3.18 15.99
C LEU A 333 -11.37 2.62 17.26
N GLY A 334 -10.58 2.11 18.20
CA GLY A 334 -11.04 1.39 19.39
C GLY A 334 -11.93 2.23 20.30
N PHE A 335 -11.59 3.50 20.53
CA PHE A 335 -12.46 4.40 21.31
C PHE A 335 -13.80 4.65 20.61
N SER A 336 -13.79 4.83 19.29
CA SER A 336 -15.02 4.95 18.50
C SER A 336 -15.88 3.68 18.55
N MET A 337 -15.25 2.50 18.53
CA MET A 337 -15.97 1.22 18.73
C MET A 337 -16.57 1.12 20.13
N LEU A 338 -15.83 1.54 21.16
CA LEU A 338 -16.33 1.54 22.54
C LEU A 338 -17.53 2.47 22.70
N LEU A 339 -17.49 3.68 22.10
CA LEU A 339 -18.64 4.58 22.06
C LEU A 339 -19.83 3.95 21.34
N MET A 340 -19.60 3.30 20.19
CA MET A 340 -20.63 2.61 19.43
C MET A 340 -21.28 1.50 20.28
N VAL A 341 -20.49 0.60 20.87
CA VAL A 341 -21.00 -0.49 21.72
C VAL A 341 -21.78 0.05 22.91
N THR A 342 -21.26 1.08 23.58
CA THR A 342 -21.94 1.72 24.72
C THR A 342 -23.27 2.33 24.27
N CYS A 343 -23.30 3.00 23.12
CA CYS A 343 -24.52 3.56 22.56
C CYS A 343 -25.54 2.46 22.20
N THR A 344 -25.09 1.31 21.68
CA THR A 344 -25.94 0.13 21.42
C THR A 344 -26.55 -0.42 22.72
N VAL A 345 -25.77 -0.54 23.79
CA VAL A 345 -26.29 -0.96 25.12
C VAL A 345 -27.39 -0.03 25.60
N TYR A 346 -27.19 1.29 25.51
CA TYR A 346 -28.23 2.25 25.88
C TYR A 346 -29.44 2.20 24.94
N ALA A 347 -29.23 2.00 23.65
CA ALA A 347 -30.32 1.87 22.67
C ALA A 347 -31.23 0.67 22.99
N ILE A 348 -30.63 -0.46 23.37
CA ILE A 348 -31.36 -1.66 23.84
C ILE A 348 -32.16 -1.33 25.10
N LYS A 349 -31.57 -0.63 26.08
CA LYS A 349 -32.30 -0.21 27.28
C LYS A 349 -33.48 0.72 26.99
N THR A 350 -33.40 1.51 25.91
CA THR A 350 -34.48 2.41 25.48
C THR A 350 -35.50 1.77 24.54
N ARG A 351 -35.41 0.46 24.23
CA ARG A 351 -36.35 -0.21 23.31
C ARG A 351 -37.81 -0.25 23.81
N GLY A 352 -38.01 -0.22 25.12
CA GLY A 352 -39.34 -0.20 25.75
C GLY A 352 -39.99 1.19 25.77
N VAL A 353 -39.36 2.18 25.16
CA VAL A 353 -39.94 3.51 25.04
C VAL A 353 -41.17 3.45 24.13
N PRO A 354 -42.36 3.87 24.60
CA PRO A 354 -43.59 3.80 23.81
C PRO A 354 -43.46 4.62 22.53
N GLU A 355 -44.08 4.14 21.44
CA GLU A 355 -43.96 4.67 20.06
C GLU A 355 -44.33 6.16 19.93
N THR A 356 -45.03 6.69 20.92
CA THR A 356 -45.35 8.12 21.03
C THR A 356 -44.10 9.01 21.17
N PHE A 357 -42.95 8.45 21.53
CA PHE A 357 -41.60 9.02 21.42
C PHE A 357 -40.86 8.38 20.25
N ASN A 358 -41.32 8.72 19.05
CA ASN A 358 -40.91 8.22 17.74
C ASN A 358 -39.41 8.31 17.40
N GLU A 359 -38.55 8.86 18.25
CA GLU A 359 -37.11 8.97 18.01
C GLU A 359 -36.29 7.76 18.50
N ALA A 360 -36.78 6.98 19.48
CA ALA A 360 -35.96 5.91 20.08
C ALA A 360 -35.74 4.71 19.13
N LYS A 361 -36.76 4.34 18.33
CA LYS A 361 -36.67 3.26 17.34
C LYS A 361 -35.64 3.50 16.23
N PRO A 362 -35.66 4.63 15.50
CA PRO A 362 -34.67 4.88 14.45
C PRO A 362 -33.24 4.97 14.99
N ILE A 363 -33.06 5.45 16.23
CA ILE A 363 -31.77 5.39 16.94
C ILE A 363 -31.31 3.94 17.13
N GLY A 364 -32.19 3.08 17.64
CA GLY A 364 -31.88 1.65 17.80
C GLY A 364 -31.48 0.98 16.48
N PHE A 365 -32.27 1.18 15.41
CA PHE A 365 -31.95 0.64 14.09
C PHE A 365 -30.60 1.13 13.57
N THR A 366 -30.32 2.43 13.71
CA THR A 366 -29.02 3.01 13.34
C THR A 366 -27.88 2.28 14.04
N MET A 367 -27.96 2.14 15.36
CA MET A 367 -26.91 1.49 16.16
C MET A 367 -26.70 0.02 15.79
N TYR A 368 -27.78 -0.74 15.59
CA TYR A 368 -27.69 -2.15 15.22
C TYR A 368 -27.05 -2.32 13.83
N THR A 369 -27.48 -1.54 12.85
CA THR A 369 -26.93 -1.60 11.50
C THR A 369 -25.45 -1.17 11.48
N THR A 370 -25.07 -0.10 12.21
CA THR A 370 -23.66 0.29 12.30
C THR A 370 -22.80 -0.78 12.96
N CYS A 371 -23.30 -1.46 14.00
CA CYS A 371 -22.57 -2.58 14.60
C CYS A 371 -22.32 -3.71 13.60
N ILE A 372 -23.30 -4.07 12.76
CA ILE A 372 -23.12 -5.11 11.74
C ILE A 372 -22.04 -4.71 10.73
N VAL A 373 -22.03 -3.44 10.28
CA VAL A 373 -20.99 -2.92 9.38
C VAL A 373 -19.59 -3.06 9.97
N TRP A 374 -19.42 -2.72 11.26
CA TRP A 374 -18.13 -2.82 11.93
C TRP A 374 -17.72 -4.26 12.26
N LEU A 375 -18.67 -5.14 12.57
CA LEU A 375 -18.40 -6.57 12.73
C LEU A 375 -17.94 -7.21 11.42
N ALA A 376 -18.47 -6.77 10.27
CA ALA A 376 -18.02 -7.23 8.95
C ALA A 376 -16.63 -6.66 8.57
N PHE A 377 -16.32 -5.42 8.99
CA PHE A 377 -15.02 -4.80 8.73
C PHE A 377 -13.85 -5.58 9.35
N ILE A 378 -13.97 -6.02 10.60
CA ILE A 378 -12.89 -6.68 11.35
C ILE A 378 -12.27 -7.88 10.60
N PRO A 379 -13.04 -8.91 10.17
CA PRO A 379 -12.47 -10.07 9.47
C PRO A 379 -11.90 -9.70 8.10
N ILE A 380 -12.47 -8.71 7.39
CA ILE A 380 -11.93 -8.25 6.10
C ILE A 380 -10.58 -7.56 6.31
N PHE A 381 -10.46 -6.71 7.34
CA PHE A 381 -9.24 -5.97 7.64
C PHE A 381 -8.07 -6.90 7.99
N PHE A 382 -8.29 -7.89 8.86
CA PHE A 382 -7.25 -8.83 9.27
C PHE A 382 -7.02 -9.96 8.24
N GLY A 383 -8.06 -10.42 7.57
CA GLY A 383 -7.97 -11.49 6.57
C GLY A 383 -7.20 -11.11 5.30
N THR A 384 -7.11 -9.81 5.01
CA THR A 384 -6.40 -9.28 3.83
C THR A 384 -4.93 -8.95 4.09
N SER A 385 -4.46 -9.14 5.33
CA SER A 385 -3.07 -8.85 5.75
C SER A 385 -2.00 -9.57 4.92
N GLN A 386 -2.32 -10.75 4.37
CA GLN A 386 -1.39 -11.55 3.54
C GLN A 386 -1.52 -11.30 2.03
N SER A 387 -2.47 -10.46 1.60
CA SER A 387 -2.69 -10.21 0.18
C SER A 387 -1.71 -9.18 -0.39
N THR A 388 -1.25 -9.37 -1.63
CA THR A 388 -0.42 -8.39 -2.35
C THR A 388 -1.13 -7.04 -2.48
N GLU A 389 -2.46 -7.03 -2.51
CA GLU A 389 -3.30 -5.83 -2.62
C GLU A 389 -3.76 -5.27 -1.26
N LYS A 390 -3.13 -5.66 -0.15
CA LYS A 390 -3.59 -5.30 1.21
C LYS A 390 -3.85 -3.81 1.41
N MET A 391 -2.99 -2.94 0.88
CA MET A 391 -3.17 -1.48 0.99
C MET A 391 -4.48 -1.02 0.36
N TYR A 392 -4.78 -1.52 -0.85
CA TYR A 392 -5.99 -1.17 -1.60
C TYR A 392 -7.23 -1.66 -0.85
N ILE A 393 -7.23 -2.93 -0.43
CA ILE A 393 -8.39 -3.55 0.20
C ILE A 393 -8.66 -2.95 1.59
N GLN A 394 -7.63 -2.78 2.43
CA GLN A 394 -7.80 -2.21 3.77
C GLN A 394 -8.28 -0.75 3.71
N THR A 395 -7.68 0.08 2.86
CA THR A 395 -8.08 1.49 2.71
C THR A 395 -9.51 1.61 2.18
N THR A 396 -9.85 0.82 1.15
CA THR A 396 -11.19 0.82 0.54
C THR A 396 -12.24 0.32 1.53
N THR A 397 -11.99 -0.80 2.20
CA THR A 397 -12.94 -1.36 3.17
C THR A 397 -13.17 -0.41 4.33
N LEU A 398 -12.11 0.19 4.87
CA LEU A 398 -12.20 1.18 5.95
C LEU A 398 -13.04 2.39 5.54
N THR A 399 -12.77 2.98 4.37
CA THR A 399 -13.51 4.16 3.88
C THR A 399 -14.97 3.84 3.56
N ILE A 400 -15.25 2.66 3.00
CA ILE A 400 -16.63 2.18 2.77
C ILE A 400 -17.35 1.95 4.10
N SER A 401 -16.73 1.29 5.08
CA SER A 401 -17.35 1.05 6.40
C SER A 401 -17.67 2.33 7.15
N VAL A 402 -16.77 3.32 7.12
CA VAL A 402 -16.99 4.65 7.70
C VAL A 402 -18.12 5.38 6.96
N SER A 403 -18.09 5.40 5.62
CA SER A 403 -19.11 6.06 4.80
C SER A 403 -20.48 5.40 4.95
N LEU A 404 -20.55 4.08 5.02
CA LEU A 404 -21.79 3.34 5.22
C LEU A 404 -22.37 3.60 6.62
N SER A 405 -21.54 3.67 7.65
CA SER A 405 -21.97 4.04 9.01
C SER A 405 -22.57 5.45 9.06
N ALA A 406 -21.95 6.40 8.34
CA ALA A 406 -22.45 7.75 8.18
C ALA A 406 -23.78 7.78 7.39
N SER A 407 -23.88 7.00 6.30
CA SER A 407 -25.10 6.89 5.47
C SER A 407 -26.27 6.29 6.24
N VAL A 408 -26.03 5.28 7.07
CA VAL A 408 -27.06 4.70 7.96
C VAL A 408 -27.56 5.75 8.95
N SER A 409 -26.64 6.50 9.57
CA SER A 409 -27.01 7.57 10.51
C SER A 409 -27.81 8.68 9.83
N LEU A 410 -27.40 9.10 8.64
CA LEU A 410 -28.12 10.12 7.86
C LEU A 410 -29.51 9.64 7.41
N GLY A 411 -29.56 8.44 6.83
CA GLY A 411 -30.77 7.85 6.26
C GLY A 411 -31.81 7.46 7.31
N MET A 412 -31.40 6.87 8.43
CA MET A 412 -32.36 6.38 9.43
C MET A 412 -32.78 7.47 10.42
N LEU A 413 -31.91 8.44 10.74
CA LEU A 413 -32.21 9.46 11.77
C LEU A 413 -32.75 10.77 11.18
N TYR A 414 -32.24 11.18 10.02
CA TYR A 414 -32.49 12.52 9.50
C TYR A 414 -33.43 12.53 8.30
N MET A 415 -33.34 11.57 7.38
CA MET A 415 -34.25 11.54 6.23
C MET A 415 -35.74 11.51 6.62
N PRO A 416 -36.20 10.71 7.63
CA PRO A 416 -37.60 10.77 8.06
C PRO A 416 -38.01 12.15 8.58
N LYS A 417 -37.10 12.86 9.26
CA LYS A 417 -37.36 14.20 9.79
C LYS A 417 -37.44 15.24 8.67
N VAL A 418 -36.51 15.18 7.72
CA VAL A 418 -36.50 16.06 6.55
C VAL A 418 -37.73 15.83 5.67
N TYR A 419 -38.13 14.57 5.48
CA TYR A 419 -39.34 14.22 4.74
C TYR A 419 -40.59 14.86 5.36
N VAL A 420 -40.78 14.72 6.68
CA VAL A 420 -41.91 15.34 7.38
C VAL A 420 -41.84 16.87 7.34
N VAL A 421 -40.64 17.45 7.50
CA VAL A 421 -40.46 18.91 7.49
C VAL A 421 -40.86 19.52 6.14
N LEU A 422 -40.51 18.88 5.02
CA LEU A 422 -40.74 19.41 3.67
C LEU A 422 -42.11 19.04 3.08
N PHE A 423 -42.53 17.78 3.21
CA PHE A 423 -43.72 17.25 2.52
C PHE A 423 -44.96 17.17 3.39
N HIS A 424 -44.80 17.18 4.73
CA HIS A 424 -45.92 17.05 5.68
C HIS A 424 -45.91 18.17 6.73
N PRO A 425 -45.98 19.45 6.33
CA PRO A 425 -45.95 20.58 7.25
C PRO A 425 -47.08 20.57 8.28
N GLU A 426 -48.21 19.90 8.00
CA GLU A 426 -49.32 19.70 8.92
C GLU A 426 -48.91 18.93 10.19
N GLN A 427 -47.88 18.10 10.11
CA GLN A 427 -47.34 17.36 11.27
C GLN A 427 -46.33 18.20 12.09
N ASN A 428 -45.92 19.36 11.58
CA ASN A 428 -44.99 20.31 12.22
C ASN A 428 -45.67 21.27 13.21
N VAL A 429 -46.84 20.92 13.74
CA VAL A 429 -47.52 21.73 14.76
C VAL A 429 -46.94 21.45 16.16
N PRO A 430 -46.88 22.45 17.06
CA PRO A 430 -46.46 22.24 18.44
C PRO A 430 -47.43 21.26 19.12
N LYS A 431 -47.06 19.99 19.25
CA LYS A 431 -47.80 19.07 20.12
C LYS A 431 -47.74 19.65 21.53
N ARG A 432 -48.90 19.91 22.15
CA ARG A 432 -49.07 20.50 23.50
C ARG A 432 -47.96 20.00 24.42
N LYS A 433 -47.16 20.90 25.03
CA LYS A 433 -46.03 20.58 25.93
C LYS A 433 -46.44 19.40 26.83
N ARG A 434 -45.98 18.18 26.51
CA ARG A 434 -46.37 16.99 27.25
C ARG A 434 -45.73 17.09 28.63
N SER A 435 -46.55 17.31 29.64
CA SER A 435 -46.14 17.37 31.04
C SER A 435 -45.33 16.12 31.38
N LEU A 436 -44.32 16.26 32.26
CA LEU A 436 -43.58 15.13 32.85
C LEU A 436 -44.54 14.04 33.38
N LYS A 437 -45.75 14.43 33.82
CA LYS A 437 -46.83 13.49 34.20
C LYS A 437 -47.22 12.52 33.08
N ALA A 438 -47.33 12.98 31.82
CA ALA A 438 -47.68 12.12 30.68
C ALA A 438 -46.55 11.15 30.31
N VAL A 439 -45.29 11.55 30.52
CA VAL A 439 -44.12 10.68 30.31
C VAL A 439 -44.07 9.59 31.37
N VAL A 440 -44.37 9.95 32.63
CA VAL A 440 -44.47 9.03 33.76
C VAL A 440 -45.58 8.01 33.53
N THR A 441 -46.79 8.44 33.14
CA THR A 441 -47.91 7.52 32.81
C THR A 441 -47.54 6.54 31.70
N ALA A 442 -46.88 7.00 30.64
CA ALA A 442 -46.45 6.15 29.54
C ALA A 442 -45.34 5.16 29.96
N ALA A 443 -44.41 5.58 30.82
CA ALA A 443 -43.38 4.72 31.39
C ALA A 443 -43.94 3.64 32.33
N THR A 444 -44.98 3.97 33.13
CA THR A 444 -45.68 3.00 33.98
C THR A 444 -46.51 2.00 33.17
N MET A 445 -47.15 2.43 32.08
CA MET A 445 -47.92 1.53 31.21
C MET A 445 -47.04 0.53 30.45
N SER A 446 -45.82 0.90 30.05
CA SER A 446 -44.89 -0.04 29.42
C SER A 446 -44.45 -1.20 30.34
N ASN A 447 -44.55 -1.05 31.66
CA ASN A 447 -44.22 -2.09 32.63
C ASN A 447 -45.43 -3.01 32.99
N LYS A 448 -46.64 -2.70 32.54
CA LYS A 448 -47.86 -3.47 32.88
C LYS A 448 -48.18 -4.65 31.94
N PHE A 449 -47.31 -4.97 30.98
CA PHE A 449 -47.40 -6.23 30.23
C PHE A 449 -46.31 -7.22 30.66
N PRO A 450 -46.54 -8.05 31.69
CA PRO A 450 -45.91 -9.35 31.77
C PRO A 450 -46.75 -10.37 30.99
N THR A 451 -46.07 -11.10 30.11
CA THR A 451 -46.49 -12.39 29.54
C THR A 451 -47.17 -13.27 30.60
N LYS A 452 -48.48 -13.47 30.49
CA LYS A 452 -49.18 -14.61 31.07
C LYS A 452 -49.71 -15.46 29.92
N GLY A 453 -48.98 -16.53 29.62
CA GLY A 453 -49.52 -17.64 28.83
C GLY A 453 -50.65 -18.30 29.60
N GLY A 454 -51.81 -18.43 28.98
CA GLY A 454 -52.99 -19.06 29.53
C GLY A 454 -53.98 -19.37 28.40
N PHE A 455 -54.29 -20.65 28.26
CA PHE A 455 -55.11 -21.28 27.23
C PHE A 455 -56.57 -20.77 27.15
N ARG A 456 -57.06 -20.63 25.90
CA ARG A 456 -58.44 -20.85 25.36
C ARG A 456 -59.59 -19.86 25.69
N PRO A 457 -60.72 -19.89 24.92
CA PRO A 457 -60.87 -19.90 23.46
C PRO A 457 -61.92 -18.85 22.97
N ASN A 458 -61.98 -18.61 21.65
CA ASN A 458 -63.08 -18.03 20.84
C ASN A 458 -63.99 -16.93 21.44
N GLY A 459 -64.03 -15.76 20.78
CA GLY A 459 -65.20 -14.89 20.79
C GLY A 459 -64.88 -13.40 20.62
N GLU A 460 -65.24 -12.86 19.45
CA GLU A 460 -65.63 -11.47 19.19
C GLU A 460 -64.64 -10.32 19.48
N ALA A 461 -64.15 -9.70 18.41
CA ALA A 461 -63.59 -8.36 18.43
C ALA A 461 -64.71 -7.34 18.65
N LYS A 462 -64.76 -6.74 19.84
CA LYS A 462 -65.45 -5.46 20.08
C LYS A 462 -64.43 -4.35 20.29
N SER A 463 -64.48 -3.36 19.39
CA SER A 463 -63.98 -2.01 19.65
C SER A 463 -64.83 -1.37 20.74
N GLU A 464 -64.18 -0.82 21.77
CA GLU A 464 -64.65 0.18 22.74
C GLU A 464 -63.49 0.35 23.75
N LEU A 465 -63.09 1.51 24.26
CA LEU A 465 -63.73 2.81 24.38
C LEU A 465 -62.63 3.83 24.71
N CYS A 466 -62.48 4.88 23.90
CA CYS A 466 -61.76 6.09 24.28
C CYS A 466 -62.83 7.17 24.44
N GLU A 467 -63.52 7.14 25.58
CA GLU A 467 -64.49 8.16 25.96
C GLU A 467 -64.43 8.32 27.48
N SER A 468 -63.74 9.36 27.91
CA SER A 468 -63.83 9.95 29.26
C SER A 468 -62.81 11.07 29.37
N LEU A 469 -63.12 12.22 28.76
CA LEU A 469 -62.53 13.50 29.13
C LEU A 469 -63.32 14.69 28.56
N GLU A 470 -64.65 14.65 28.70
CA GLU A 470 -65.44 15.89 28.74
C GLU A 470 -66.43 15.79 29.90
N THR A 471 -66.55 16.91 30.63
CA THR A 471 -67.50 17.22 31.72
C THR A 471 -67.20 16.66 33.13
N GLN A 472 -66.50 17.47 33.95
CA GLN A 472 -67.04 18.07 35.19
C GLN A 472 -65.92 18.79 35.95
N GLY A 473 -66.11 20.10 36.21
CA GLY A 473 -65.24 20.96 37.03
C GLY A 473 -65.01 22.31 36.40
#